data_AF-A0A7X9L0M4-F1
#
_entry.id   AF-A0A7X9L0M4-F1
#
_cell.length_a   1.000
_cell.length_b   1.000
_cell.length_c   1.000
_cell.angle_alpha   90.00
_cell.angle_beta   90.00
_cell.angle_gamma   90.00
#
_symmetry.space_group_name_H-M   'P 1'
#
loop_
_entity.id
_entity.type
_entity.pdbx_description
1 polymer ?
#
loop_
_entity_poly.entity_id
_entity_poly.type
_entity_poly.pdbx_seq_one_letter_code
_entity_poly.pdbx_strand_id
1 'polypeptide(L)' 'VDLAIMRLSVFEMLYCLDIPNNVSISEAISLAHTYSDNKSARFLNGVLGAISRDKQVKDIIK' A
#
# COMPACT_ATOMS: atom_id res chain seq x y z
N VAL A 1 -5.20 7.24 12.08
CA VAL A 1 -5.70 6.03 11.39
C VAL A 1 -4.83 5.68 10.20
N ASP A 2 -4.41 6.67 9.40
CA ASP A 2 -3.58 6.48 8.19
C ASP A 2 -2.31 5.66 8.43
N LEU A 3 -1.61 5.88 9.54
CA LEU A 3 -0.42 5.10 9.89
C LEU A 3 -0.72 3.61 10.10
N ALA A 4 -1.88 3.28 10.67
CA ALA A 4 -2.29 1.89 10.88
C ALA A 4 -2.61 1.21 9.53
N ILE A 5 -3.36 1.90 8.66
CA ILE A 5 -3.66 1.44 7.30
C ILE A 5 -2.35 1.22 6.53
N MET A 6 -1.44 2.20 6.55
CA MET A 6 -0.16 2.11 5.85
C MET A 6 0.69 0.95 6.33
N ARG A 7 0.79 0.73 7.66
CA ARG A 7 1.55 -0.40 8.22
C ARG A 7 0.98 -1.74 7.78
N LEU A 8 -0.35 -1.88 7.78
CA LEU A 8 -1.03 -3.09 7.34
C LEU A 8 -0.74 -3.38 5.87
N SER A 9 -0.93 -2.39 4.99
CA SER A 9 -0.70 -2.56 3.55
C SER A 9 0.75 -2.83 3.22
N VAL A 10 1.70 -2.19 3.89
CA VAL A 10 3.14 -2.46 3.69
C VAL A 10 3.50 -3.86 4.18
N PHE A 11 2.91 -4.32 5.29
CA PHE A 11 3.11 -5.69 5.76
C PHE A 11 2.64 -6.71 4.71
N GLU A 12 1.43 -6.56 4.18
CA GLU A 12 0.92 -7.45 3.13
C GLU A 12 1.83 -7.43 1.89
N MET A 13 2.20 -6.25 1.41
CA MET A 13 3.06 -6.09 0.23
C MET A 13 4.44 -6.74 0.39
N LEU A 14 4.99 -6.80 1.61
CA LEU A 14 6.34 -7.32 1.85
C LEU A 14 6.36 -8.80 2.24
N TYR A 15 5.33 -9.28 2.93
CA TYR A 15 5.36 -10.61 3.57
C TYR A 15 4.26 -11.56 3.08
N CYS A 16 3.19 -11.06 2.44
CA CYS A 16 2.13 -11.90 1.90
C CYS A 16 2.32 -12.07 0.39
N LEU A 17 3.11 -13.07 -0.01
CA LEU A 17 3.43 -13.33 -1.43
C LEU A 17 2.21 -13.70 -2.29
N ASP A 18 1.14 -14.19 -1.67
CA ASP A 18 -0.11 -14.58 -2.34
C ASP A 18 -1.02 -13.37 -2.66
N ILE A 19 -0.70 -12.19 -2.11
CA ILE A 19 -1.48 -10.97 -2.30
C ILE A 19 -0.75 -10.04 -3.27
N PRO A 20 -1.34 -9.76 -4.44
CA PRO A 20 -0.78 -8.79 -5.36
C PRO A 20 -0.71 -7.39 -4.74
N ASN A 21 0.43 -6.70 -4.91
CA ASN A 21 0.63 -5.36 -4.34
C ASN A 21 -0.47 -4.36 -4.74
N ASN A 22 -1.04 -4.48 -5.94
CA ASN A 22 -2.12 -3.58 -6.40
C ASN A 22 -3.41 -3.77 -5.59
N VAL A 23 -3.69 -4.99 -5.13
CA VAL A 23 -4.86 -5.30 -4.27
C VAL A 23 -4.65 -4.65 -2.90
N SER A 24 -3.50 -4.86 -2.25
CA SER A 24 -3.20 -4.22 -0.96
C SER A 24 -3.27 -2.69 -1.03
N ILE A 25 -2.83 -2.07 -2.14
CA ILE A 25 -2.95 -0.62 -2.36
C ILE A 25 -4.42 -0.20 -2.48
N SER A 26 -5.23 -0.91 -3.27
CA SER A 26 -6.64 -0.58 -3.45
C SER A 26 -7.44 -0.66 -2.14
N GLU A 27 -7.19 -1.72 -1.35
CA GLU A 27 -7.84 -1.89 -0.05
C GLU A 27 -7.41 -0.81 0.95
N ALA A 28 -6.13 -0.41 0.94
CA ALA A 28 -5.65 0.71 1.74
C ALA A 28 -6.41 2.01 1.46
N ILE A 29 -6.67 2.30 0.17
CA ILE A 29 -7.38 3.49 -0.27
C ILE A 29 -8.86 3.43 0.15
N SER A 30 -9.49 2.26 0.01
CA SER A 30 -10.88 2.03 0.46
C SER A 30 -11.04 2.23 1.98
N LEU A 31 -10.10 1.69 2.76
CA LEU A 31 -10.04 1.89 4.22
C LEU A 31 -9.84 3.37 4.57
N ALA A 32 -9.00 4.09 3.84
CA ALA A 32 -8.77 5.51 4.07
C ALA A 32 -10.01 6.35 3.76
N HIS A 33 -10.79 6.01 2.74
CA HIS A 33 -12.07 6.67 2.47
C HIS A 33 -13.12 6.37 3.56
N THR A 34 -13.06 5.20 4.18
CA THR A 34 -14.02 4.78 5.21
C THR A 34 -13.71 5.37 6.57
N TYR A 35 -12.43 5.42 6.95
CA TYR A 35 -11.99 5.75 8.32
C TYR A 35 -11.15 7.02 8.42
N SER A 36 -10.92 7.71 7.31
CA SER A 36 -10.11 8.93 7.22
C SER A 36 -10.69 9.88 6.18
N ASP A 37 -9.93 10.90 5.80
CA ASP A 37 -10.33 11.94 4.85
C ASP A 37 -9.74 11.74 3.44
N ASN A 38 -10.34 12.40 2.43
CA ASN A 38 -9.95 12.24 1.02
C ASN A 38 -8.48 12.58 0.73
N LYS A 39 -7.86 13.43 1.55
CA LYS A 39 -6.43 13.73 1.44
C LYS A 39 -5.57 12.50 1.78
N SER A 40 -5.99 11.72 2.76
CA SER A 40 -5.32 10.52 3.25
C SER A 40 -5.32 9.40 2.20
N ALA A 41 -6.45 9.19 1.51
CA ALA A 41 -6.54 8.26 0.39
C ALA A 41 -5.53 8.58 -0.73
N ARG A 42 -5.42 9.86 -1.11
CA ARG A 42 -4.47 10.31 -2.14
C ARG A 42 -3.02 10.19 -1.69
N PHE A 43 -2.75 10.50 -0.41
CA PHE A 43 -1.44 10.35 0.21
C PHE A 43 -0.99 8.89 0.23
N LEU A 44 -1.83 7.97 0.70
CA LEU A 44 -1.55 6.53 0.76
C LEU A 44 -1.29 5.94 -0.62
N ASN A 45 -2.10 6.31 -1.64
CA ASN A 45 -1.86 5.85 -3.01
C ASN A 45 -0.48 6.26 -3.53
N GLY A 46 -0.06 7.50 -3.26
CA GLY A 46 1.26 7.99 -3.66
C GLY A 46 2.41 7.24 -2.99
N VAL A 47 2.33 7.06 -1.67
CA VAL A 47 3.39 6.40 -0.88
C VAL A 47 3.46 4.90 -1.18
N LEU A 48 2.34 4.18 -1.10
CA LEU A 48 2.33 2.73 -1.36
C LEU A 48 2.67 2.42 -2.83
N GLY A 49 2.27 3.27 -3.77
CA GLY A 49 2.68 3.16 -5.16
C GLY A 49 4.20 3.30 -5.35
N ALA A 50 4.87 4.19 -4.62
CA ALA A 50 6.33 4.30 -4.64
C ALA A 50 7.01 3.05 -4.08
N ILE A 51 6.51 2.51 -2.98
CA ILE A 51 7.02 1.27 -2.36
C ILE A 51 6.86 0.08 -3.32
N SER A 52 5.71 -0.05 -3.98
CA SER A 52 5.46 -1.13 -4.95
C SER A 52 6.45 -1.11 -6.12
N ARG A 53 6.76 0.08 -6.65
CA ARG A 53 7.75 0.24 -7.73
C ARG A 53 9.17 -0.13 -7.26
N ASP A 54 9.58 0.33 -6.07
CA ASP A 54 10.90 0.00 -5.52
C ASP A 54 11.06 -1.51 -5.27
N LYS A 55 10.00 -2.17 -4.76
CA LYS A 55 9.99 -3.62 -4.57
C LYS A 55 10.14 -4.38 -5.90
N GLN A 56 9.37 -4.00 -6.93
CA GLN A 56 9.47 -4.63 -8.25
C GLN A 56 10.89 -4.51 -8.83
N VAL A 57 11.55 -3.35 -8.67
CA VAL A 57 12.94 -3.16 -9.10
C VAL A 57 13.89 -4.10 -8.35
N LYS A 58 13.72 -4.26 -7.03
CA LYS A 58 14.53 -5.19 -6.22
C LYS A 58 14.30 -6.66 -6.58
N ASP A 59 13.08 -7.04 -6.93
CA ASP A 59 12.76 -8.41 -7.34
C ASP A 59 13.33 -8.76 -8.73
N ILE A 60 13.56 -7.76 -9.60
CA ILE A 60 14.20 -7.94 -10.92
C ILE A 60 15.73 -8.09 -10.80
N ILE A 61 16.35 -7.40 -9.83
CA ILE A 61 17.81 -7.34 -9.69
C ILE A 61 18.36 -8.50 -8.82
N LYS A 62 17.48 -9.19 -8.08
CA LYS A 62 17.81 -10.43 -7.35
C LYS A 62 17.87 -11.64 -8.28
#